data_AF-A0A7K4H281-F1
#
_entry.id   AF-A0A7K4H281-F1
#
_cell.length_a   1.000
_cell.length_b   1.000
_cell.length_c   1.000
_cell.angle_alpha   90.00
_cell.angle_beta   90.00
_cell.angle_gamma   90.00
#
_symmetry.space_group_name_H-M   'P 1'
#
loop_
_entity.id
_entity.type
_entity.pdbx_description
1 polymer ?
#
loop_
_entity_poly.entity_id
_entity_poly.type
_entity_poly.pdbx_seq_one_letter_code
_entity_poly.pdbx_strand_id
1 'polypeptide(L)'
;MVYLFFLSSSVGLLTYTIYHFITFNARIIIPIMITAQIFFNLLFISLAMTVFVLEKFEKMAMGLKYLGTMMALFIIMSFGYFIWVPSLNTERLEQGIVDTETPFGWFIFVNIIRIGLSIYVVYKYAMMTRKIGEETKKRVQWLFIGIIIIIIGLLLNLAGGILRSILTEIFALIAIDIGTIVLFKGFLIK
;
A
#
# COMPACT_ATOMS: atom_id res chain seq x y z
N MET A 1 -14.01 -5.40 -5.04
CA MET A 1 -12.58 -5.38 -4.62
C MET A 1 -11.76 -4.30 -5.32
N VAL A 2 -11.82 -4.17 -6.65
CA VAL A 2 -11.11 -3.11 -7.39
C VAL A 2 -11.47 -1.69 -6.93
N TYR A 3 -12.76 -1.40 -6.71
CA TYR A 3 -13.19 -0.11 -6.18
C TYR A 3 -12.64 0.18 -4.77
N LEU A 4 -12.57 -0.85 -3.92
CA LEU A 4 -12.01 -0.73 -2.57
C LEU A 4 -10.51 -0.41 -2.62
N PHE A 5 -9.78 -0.98 -3.60
CA PHE A 5 -8.38 -0.64 -3.85
C PHE A 5 -8.21 0.86 -4.17
N PHE A 6 -8.97 1.39 -5.13
CA PHE A 6 -8.87 2.81 -5.50
C PHE A 6 -9.31 3.76 -4.39
N LEU A 7 -10.43 3.45 -3.73
CA LEU A 7 -10.90 4.23 -2.59
C LEU A 7 -9.83 4.27 -1.48
N SER A 8 -9.26 3.12 -1.13
CA SER A 8 -8.23 3.04 -0.08
C SER A 8 -6.97 3.81 -0.49
N SER A 9 -6.57 3.74 -1.75
CA SER A 9 -5.44 4.52 -2.26
C SER A 9 -5.69 6.02 -2.16
N SER A 10 -6.83 6.49 -2.67
CA SER A 10 -7.16 7.92 -2.70
C SER A 10 -7.31 8.48 -1.28
N VAL A 11 -7.98 7.76 -0.38
CA VAL A 11 -8.16 8.21 1.00
C VAL A 11 -6.85 8.13 1.80
N GLY A 12 -6.03 7.10 1.58
CA GLY A 12 -4.69 6.99 2.17
C GLY A 12 -3.77 8.15 1.76
N LEU A 13 -3.76 8.50 0.47
CA LEU A 13 -2.97 9.64 -0.03
C LEU A 13 -3.52 11.00 0.42
N LEU A 14 -4.85 11.15 0.46
CA LEU A 14 -5.49 12.36 0.97
C LEU A 14 -5.13 12.58 2.44
N THR A 15 -5.30 11.57 3.28
CA THR A 15 -4.94 11.65 4.71
C THR A 15 -3.45 11.89 4.88
N TYR A 16 -2.60 11.25 4.07
CA TYR A 16 -1.16 11.50 4.04
C TYR A 16 -0.80 12.96 3.77
N THR A 17 -1.44 13.55 2.75
CA THR A 17 -1.26 14.95 2.37
C THR A 17 -1.73 15.88 3.49
N ILE A 18 -2.90 15.60 4.08
CA ILE A 18 -3.46 16.43 5.15
C ILE A 18 -2.50 16.51 6.33
N TYR A 19 -1.93 15.39 6.79
CA TYR A 19 -1.08 15.45 7.99
C TYR A 19 0.27 16.12 7.75
N HIS A 20 0.82 16.06 6.53
CA HIS A 20 2.10 16.72 6.22
C HIS A 20 1.99 18.22 5.95
N PHE A 21 0.85 18.69 5.42
CA PHE A 21 0.75 20.06 4.90
C PHE A 21 -0.22 20.97 5.66
N ILE A 22 -1.17 20.43 6.44
CA ILE A 22 -2.30 21.22 6.96
C ILE A 22 -2.17 21.50 8.46
N THR A 23 -1.43 20.69 9.22
CA THR A 23 -1.35 20.85 10.68
C THR A 23 0.04 20.56 11.24
N PHE A 24 0.43 21.32 12.26
CA PHE A 24 1.64 21.09 13.07
C PHE A 24 1.31 20.52 14.47
N ASN A 25 0.03 20.22 14.73
CA ASN A 25 -0.41 19.73 16.03
C ASN A 25 -0.26 18.21 16.11
N ALA A 26 0.67 17.72 16.94
CA ALA A 26 0.93 16.30 17.15
C ALA A 26 -0.34 15.48 17.50
N ARG A 27 -1.28 16.06 18.27
CA ARG A 27 -2.53 15.38 18.66
C ARG A 27 -3.48 15.14 17.48
N ILE A 28 -3.30 15.88 16.39
CA ILE A 28 -4.07 15.76 15.15
C ILE A 28 -3.29 14.92 14.13
N ILE A 29 -1.97 15.14 14.03
CA ILE A 29 -1.09 14.43 13.08
C ILE A 29 -1.10 12.93 13.34
N ILE A 30 -0.94 12.48 14.59
CA ILE A 30 -0.81 11.05 14.91
C ILE A 30 -2.06 10.25 14.51
N PRO A 31 -3.30 10.65 14.87
CA PRO A 31 -4.51 9.95 14.41
C PRO A 31 -4.67 9.91 12.88
N ILE A 32 -4.32 11.00 12.17
CA ILE A 32 -4.42 11.06 10.71
C ILE A 32 -3.38 10.14 10.06
N MET A 33 -2.17 10.11 10.60
CA MET A 33 -1.09 9.21 10.17
C MET A 33 -1.48 7.74 10.35
N ILE A 34 -2.03 7.36 11.52
CA ILE A 34 -2.53 6.00 11.76
C ILE A 34 -3.62 5.65 10.75
N THR A 35 -4.54 6.58 10.49
CA THR A 35 -5.61 6.41 9.50
C THR A 35 -5.03 6.18 8.10
N ALA A 36 -4.03 6.95 7.69
CA ALA A 36 -3.33 6.76 6.42
C ALA A 36 -2.70 5.36 6.32
N GLN A 37 -2.03 4.90 7.38
CA GLN A 37 -1.42 3.56 7.40
C GLN A 37 -2.44 2.43 7.32
N ILE A 38 -3.61 2.59 7.97
CA ILE A 38 -4.73 1.62 7.85
C ILE A 38 -5.21 1.55 6.40
N PHE A 39 -5.39 2.69 5.73
CA PHE A 39 -5.79 2.70 4.32
C PHE A 39 -4.72 2.11 3.41
N PHE A 40 -3.44 2.36 3.66
CA PHE A 40 -2.36 1.72 2.91
C PHE A 40 -2.32 0.21 3.13
N ASN A 41 -2.57 -0.29 4.34
CA ASN A 41 -2.70 -1.73 4.56
C ASN A 41 -3.89 -2.31 3.78
N LEU A 42 -5.04 -1.63 3.82
CA LEU A 42 -6.24 -2.05 3.10
C LEU A 42 -6.03 -2.06 1.58
N LEU A 43 -5.21 -1.16 1.06
CA LEU A 43 -4.82 -1.11 -0.35
C LEU A 43 -4.16 -2.42 -0.79
N PHE A 44 -3.12 -2.87 -0.10
CA PHE A 44 -2.41 -4.11 -0.47
C PHE A 44 -3.28 -5.36 -0.32
N ILE A 45 -4.13 -5.38 0.70
CA ILE A 45 -5.10 -6.46 0.91
C ILE A 45 -6.15 -6.48 -0.22
N SER A 46 -6.66 -5.31 -0.60
CA SER A 46 -7.63 -5.18 -1.70
C SER A 46 -7.03 -5.60 -3.04
N LEU A 47 -5.74 -5.32 -3.27
CA LEU A 47 -5.01 -5.75 -4.45
C LEU A 47 -4.88 -7.28 -4.51
N ALA A 48 -4.50 -7.91 -3.39
CA ALA A 48 -4.44 -9.38 -3.29
C ALA A 48 -5.82 -10.03 -3.46
N MET A 49 -6.86 -9.46 -2.86
CA MET A 49 -8.25 -9.94 -3.03
C MET A 49 -8.75 -9.80 -4.46
N THR A 50 -8.35 -8.74 -5.16
CA THR A 50 -8.67 -8.57 -6.58
C THR A 50 -8.11 -9.73 -7.40
N VAL A 51 -6.87 -10.15 -7.14
CA VAL A 51 -6.28 -11.33 -7.80
C VAL A 51 -7.06 -12.61 -7.50
N PHE A 52 -7.47 -12.83 -6.25
CA PHE A 52 -8.26 -14.01 -5.92
C PHE A 52 -9.60 -14.07 -6.66
N VAL A 53 -10.29 -12.93 -6.78
CA VAL A 53 -11.56 -12.82 -7.53
C VAL A 53 -11.34 -13.00 -9.04
N LEU A 54 -10.17 -12.65 -9.56
CA LEU A 54 -9.83 -12.88 -10.96
C LEU A 54 -9.41 -14.34 -11.24
N GLU A 55 -8.70 -14.99 -10.32
CA GLU A 55 -8.24 -16.38 -10.46
C GLU A 55 -9.35 -17.41 -10.17
N LYS A 56 -10.24 -17.09 -9.23
CA LYS A 56 -11.32 -17.96 -8.75
C LYS A 56 -12.66 -17.27 -8.97
N PHE A 57 -13.73 -18.05 -9.12
CA PHE A 57 -15.08 -17.51 -9.04
C PHE A 57 -15.26 -16.71 -7.75
N GLU A 58 -15.90 -15.54 -7.83
CA GLU A 58 -16.07 -14.59 -6.73
C GLU A 58 -16.59 -15.25 -5.45
N LYS A 59 -17.57 -16.16 -5.57
CA LYS A 59 -18.13 -16.91 -4.44
C LYS A 59 -17.08 -17.74 -3.67
N MET A 60 -16.08 -18.30 -4.37
CA MET A 60 -14.97 -19.01 -3.72
C MET A 60 -13.96 -18.04 -3.11
N ALA A 61 -13.66 -16.93 -3.80
CA ALA A 61 -12.72 -15.91 -3.30
C ALA A 61 -13.24 -15.19 -2.04
N MET A 62 -14.56 -15.06 -1.90
CA MET A 62 -15.21 -14.49 -0.70
C MET A 62 -15.36 -15.48 0.45
N GLY A 63 -14.92 -16.73 0.29
CA GLY A 63 -14.95 -17.74 1.35
C GLY A 63 -13.96 -17.45 2.49
N LEU A 64 -14.21 -18.07 3.65
CA LEU A 64 -13.43 -17.90 4.88
C LEU A 64 -11.92 -18.10 4.68
N LYS A 65 -11.53 -19.06 3.83
CA LYS A 65 -10.12 -19.36 3.55
C LYS A 65 -9.36 -18.17 2.95
N TYR A 66 -9.97 -17.42 2.04
CA TYR A 66 -9.28 -16.34 1.31
C TYR A 66 -9.56 -14.99 1.96
N LEU A 67 -10.84 -14.63 2.08
CA LEU A 67 -11.25 -13.38 2.72
C LEU A 67 -10.84 -13.35 4.20
N GLY A 68 -11.05 -14.45 4.94
CA GLY A 68 -10.68 -14.51 6.35
C GLY A 68 -9.17 -14.40 6.58
N THR A 69 -8.35 -15.04 5.74
CA THR A 69 -6.88 -14.89 5.80
C THR A 69 -6.46 -13.44 5.52
N MET A 70 -7.07 -12.81 4.52
CA MET A 70 -6.77 -11.42 4.17
C MET A 70 -7.25 -10.44 5.25
N MET A 71 -8.39 -10.69 5.89
CA MET A 71 -8.85 -9.91 7.04
C MET A 71 -7.94 -10.08 8.25
N ALA A 72 -7.49 -11.30 8.55
CA ALA A 72 -6.54 -11.54 9.63
C ALA A 72 -5.22 -10.80 9.39
N LEU A 73 -4.68 -10.85 8.17
CA LEU A 73 -3.48 -10.08 7.78
C LEU A 73 -3.72 -8.57 7.92
N PHE A 74 -4.85 -8.06 7.44
CA PHE A 74 -5.21 -6.65 7.58
C PHE A 74 -5.23 -6.20 9.05
N ILE A 75 -5.88 -6.99 9.93
CA ILE A 75 -5.95 -6.72 11.36
C ILE A 75 -4.57 -6.72 11.96
N ILE A 76 -3.75 -7.75 11.69
CA ILE A 76 -2.39 -7.84 12.20
C ILE A 76 -1.58 -6.61 11.78
N MET A 77 -1.56 -6.27 10.49
CA MET A 77 -0.82 -5.11 9.98
C MET A 77 -1.30 -3.76 10.53
N SER A 78 -2.55 -3.67 10.97
CA SER A 78 -3.15 -2.40 11.40
C SER A 78 -3.17 -2.23 12.91
N PHE A 79 -3.34 -3.32 13.67
CA PHE A 79 -3.51 -3.26 15.13
C PHE A 79 -2.25 -2.77 15.85
N GLY A 80 -1.06 -3.08 15.33
CA GLY A 80 0.18 -2.61 15.95
C GLY A 80 0.36 -1.10 15.91
N TYR A 81 -0.34 -0.35 15.05
CA TYR A 81 -0.34 1.13 15.11
C TYR A 81 -1.09 1.71 16.32
N PHE A 82 -1.92 0.89 17.00
CA PHE A 82 -2.61 1.27 18.24
C PHE A 82 -1.84 0.84 19.50
N ILE A 83 -0.97 -0.16 19.40
CA ILE A 83 -0.09 -0.61 20.50
C ILE A 83 1.22 0.20 20.48
N TRP A 84 1.85 0.27 19.31
CA TRP A 84 3.11 0.96 19.06
C TRP A 84 2.81 2.25 18.30
N VAL A 85 2.20 3.18 19.04
CA VAL A 85 1.72 4.45 18.49
C VAL A 85 2.90 5.26 17.91
N PRO A 86 2.81 5.73 16.65
CA PRO A 86 3.82 6.58 16.04
C PRO A 86 4.02 7.89 16.80
N SER A 87 5.26 8.36 16.87
CA SER A 87 5.64 9.62 17.52
C SER A 87 6.00 10.68 16.50
N LEU A 88 5.75 11.95 16.81
CA LEU A 88 6.22 13.06 15.99
C LEU A 88 7.71 13.28 16.24
N ASN A 89 8.51 13.43 15.18
CA ASN A 89 9.91 13.81 15.30
C ASN A 89 10.00 15.30 15.62
N THR A 90 10.34 15.63 16.87
CA THR A 90 10.39 17.02 17.35
C THR A 90 11.54 17.81 16.73
N GLU A 91 12.69 17.18 16.47
CA GLU A 91 13.84 17.83 15.85
C GLU A 91 13.55 18.26 14.41
N ARG A 92 12.82 17.43 13.64
CA ARG A 92 12.39 17.76 12.28
C ARG A 92 11.26 18.78 12.26
N LEU A 93 10.37 18.73 13.25
CA LEU A 93 9.32 19.73 13.41
C LEU A 93 9.89 21.14 13.60
N GLU A 94 10.97 21.28 14.38
CA GLU A 94 11.69 22.55 14.56
C GLU A 94 12.29 23.10 13.24
N GLN A 95 12.55 22.21 12.27
CA GLN A 95 12.98 22.56 10.92
C GLN A 95 11.79 22.86 9.98
N GLY A 96 10.57 22.87 10.50
CA GLY A 96 9.33 23.08 9.72
C GLY A 96 8.86 21.84 8.95
N ILE A 97 9.43 20.66 9.23
CA ILE A 97 9.10 19.42 8.55
C ILE A 97 8.23 18.57 9.48
N VAL A 98 7.00 18.29 9.06
CA VAL A 98 6.14 17.34 9.76
C VAL A 98 6.60 15.93 9.40
N ASP A 99 7.20 15.23 10.36
CA ASP A 99 7.64 13.85 10.17
C ASP A 99 7.27 12.99 11.37
N THR A 100 6.79 11.77 11.10
CA THR A 100 6.33 10.83 12.11
C THR A 100 7.12 9.54 12.06
N GLU A 101 7.61 9.13 13.22
CA GLU A 101 8.39 7.91 13.37
C GLU A 101 7.49 6.77 13.83
N THR A 102 7.37 5.75 12.98
CA THR A 102 6.81 4.47 13.40
C THR A 102 7.91 3.67 14.09
N PRO A 103 7.63 2.99 15.22
CA PRO A 103 8.60 2.13 15.87
C PRO A 103 9.23 1.14 14.88
N PHE A 104 10.56 1.12 14.84
CA PHE A 104 11.33 0.54 13.75
C PHE A 104 10.98 -0.92 13.44
N GLY A 105 10.81 -1.76 14.47
CA GLY A 105 10.40 -3.14 14.29
C GLY A 105 9.02 -3.29 13.63
N TRP A 106 8.07 -2.41 13.99
CA TRP A 106 6.74 -2.39 13.39
C TRP A 106 6.77 -1.92 11.93
N PHE A 107 7.56 -0.88 11.66
CA PHE A 107 7.77 -0.36 10.30
C PHE A 107 8.31 -1.45 9.36
N ILE A 108 9.35 -2.18 9.77
CA ILE A 108 9.92 -3.29 8.99
C ILE A 108 8.88 -4.38 8.77
N PHE A 109 8.22 -4.82 9.85
CA PHE A 109 7.24 -5.89 9.81
C PHE A 109 6.13 -5.63 8.79
N VAL A 110 5.50 -4.45 8.86
CA VAL A 110 4.40 -4.08 7.95
C VAL A 110 4.90 -3.99 6.50
N ASN A 111 6.05 -3.36 6.26
CA ASN A 111 6.59 -3.23 4.90
C ASN A 111 6.97 -4.58 4.27
N ILE A 112 7.55 -5.52 5.04
CA ILE A 112 7.83 -6.88 4.54
C ILE A 112 6.54 -7.58 4.12
N ILE A 113 5.46 -7.46 4.89
CA ILE A 113 4.17 -8.04 4.51
C ILE A 113 3.62 -7.39 3.24
N ARG A 114 3.68 -6.06 3.13
CA ARG A 114 3.26 -5.33 1.91
C ARG A 114 4.04 -5.78 0.68
N ILE A 115 5.37 -5.93 0.80
CA ILE A 115 6.23 -6.44 -0.27
C ILE A 115 5.84 -7.87 -0.62
N GLY A 116 5.65 -8.75 0.37
CA GLY A 116 5.25 -10.14 0.16
C GLY A 116 3.91 -10.26 -0.57
N LEU A 117 2.91 -9.46 -0.20
CA LEU A 117 1.62 -9.39 -0.88
C LEU A 117 1.77 -8.91 -2.33
N SER A 118 2.58 -7.87 -2.56
CA SER A 118 2.84 -7.37 -3.92
C SER A 118 3.55 -8.42 -4.80
N ILE A 119 4.57 -9.11 -4.28
CA ILE A 119 5.25 -10.20 -4.99
C ILE A 119 4.27 -11.33 -5.31
N TYR A 120 3.43 -11.71 -4.34
CA TYR A 120 2.39 -12.72 -4.54
C TYR A 120 1.42 -12.33 -5.66
N VAL A 121 0.97 -11.08 -5.69
CA VAL A 121 0.11 -10.52 -6.72
C VAL A 121 0.79 -10.58 -8.09
N VAL A 122 2.06 -10.17 -8.20
CA VAL A 122 2.87 -10.26 -9.44
C VAL A 122 2.94 -11.70 -9.94
N TYR A 123 3.29 -12.64 -9.06
CA TYR A 123 3.39 -14.06 -9.39
C TYR A 123 2.08 -14.61 -9.95
N LYS A 124 0.96 -14.30 -9.30
CA LYS A 124 -0.36 -14.74 -9.75
C LYS A 124 -0.78 -14.12 -11.07
N TYR A 125 -0.56 -12.82 -11.27
CA TYR A 125 -0.82 -12.20 -12.57
C TYR A 125 0.03 -12.81 -13.69
N ALA A 126 1.31 -13.09 -13.44
CA ALA A 126 2.19 -13.75 -14.40
C ALA A 126 1.75 -15.19 -14.75
N MET A 127 1.14 -15.90 -13.81
CA MET A 127 0.51 -17.20 -14.09
C MET A 127 -0.76 -17.07 -14.92
N MET A 128 -1.58 -16.05 -14.65
CA MET A 128 -2.83 -15.80 -15.36
C MET A 128 -2.60 -15.38 -16.80
N THR A 129 -1.63 -14.51 -17.09
CA THR A 129 -1.32 -14.04 -18.46
C THR A 129 -1.01 -15.18 -19.44
N ARG A 130 -0.49 -16.31 -18.96
CA ARG A 130 -0.22 -17.49 -19.79
C ARG A 130 -1.49 -18.18 -20.31
N LYS A 131 -2.67 -17.81 -19.80
CA LYS A 131 -3.95 -18.49 -20.06
C LYS A 131 -4.99 -17.61 -20.78
N ILE A 132 -4.68 -16.35 -21.10
CA ILE A 132 -5.67 -15.38 -21.60
C ILE A 132 -5.32 -14.92 -23.02
N GLY A 133 -6.35 -14.65 -23.84
CA GLY A 133 -6.23 -14.15 -25.21
C GLY A 133 -5.62 -12.74 -25.34
N GLU A 134 -5.31 -12.34 -26.57
CA GLU A 134 -4.49 -11.16 -26.88
C GLU A 134 -5.07 -9.82 -26.42
N GLU A 135 -6.40 -9.63 -26.47
CA GLU A 135 -7.04 -8.38 -26.00
C GLU A 135 -6.82 -8.13 -24.50
N THR A 136 -6.92 -9.19 -23.69
CA THR A 136 -6.73 -9.07 -22.23
C THR A 136 -5.24 -8.93 -21.85
N LYS A 137 -4.32 -9.21 -22.78
CA LYS A 137 -2.87 -9.17 -22.54
C LYS A 137 -2.36 -7.76 -22.29
N LYS A 138 -2.85 -6.76 -23.04
CA LYS A 138 -2.49 -5.34 -22.82
C LYS A 138 -2.93 -4.85 -21.45
N ARG A 139 -4.16 -5.17 -21.05
CA ARG A 139 -4.71 -4.84 -19.73
C ARG A 139 -3.83 -5.37 -18.60
N VAL A 140 -3.47 -6.66 -18.67
CA VAL A 140 -2.65 -7.30 -17.63
C VAL A 140 -1.20 -6.80 -17.65
N GLN A 141 -0.65 -6.41 -18.80
CA GLN A 141 0.67 -5.78 -18.87
C GLN A 141 0.73 -4.46 -18.09
N TRP A 142 -0.26 -3.59 -18.24
CA TRP A 142 -0.32 -2.34 -17.47
C TRP A 142 -0.46 -2.61 -15.97
N LEU A 143 -1.27 -3.61 -15.59
CA LEU A 143 -1.39 -4.00 -14.20
C LEU A 143 -0.04 -4.48 -13.63
N PHE A 144 0.66 -5.32 -14.39
CA PHE A 144 1.96 -5.86 -14.02
C PHE A 144 3.03 -4.77 -13.84
N ILE A 145 3.11 -3.83 -14.78
CA ILE A 145 4.03 -2.68 -14.69
C ILE A 145 3.73 -1.85 -13.45
N GLY A 146 2.46 -1.53 -13.20
CA GLY A 146 2.07 -0.73 -12.04
C GLY A 146 2.49 -1.38 -10.71
N ILE A 147 2.30 -2.70 -10.58
CA ILE A 147 2.69 -3.43 -9.35
C ILE A 147 4.21 -3.48 -9.19
N ILE A 148 4.98 -3.64 -10.27
CA ILE A 148 6.46 -3.59 -10.21
C ILE A 148 6.93 -2.23 -9.68
N ILE A 149 6.36 -1.14 -10.19
CA ILE A 149 6.71 0.21 -9.73
C ILE A 149 6.37 0.38 -8.24
N ILE A 150 5.23 -0.16 -7.79
CA ILE A 150 4.87 -0.16 -6.36
C ILE A 150 5.88 -0.97 -5.53
N ILE A 151 6.33 -2.14 -5.99
CA ILE A 151 7.36 -2.93 -5.29
C ILE A 151 8.65 -2.13 -5.15
N ILE A 152 9.09 -1.46 -6.23
CA ILE A 152 10.27 -0.58 -6.19
C ILE A 152 10.06 0.53 -5.16
N GLY A 153 8.90 1.18 -5.17
CA GLY A 153 8.56 2.20 -4.17
C GLY A 153 8.57 1.67 -2.74
N LEU A 154 8.01 0.47 -2.48
CA LEU A 154 8.06 -0.16 -1.15
C LEU A 154 9.48 -0.51 -0.70
N LEU A 155 10.33 -0.98 -1.62
CA LEU A 155 11.74 -1.27 -1.32
C LEU A 155 12.51 0.01 -1.00
N LEU A 156 12.28 1.09 -1.77
CA LEU A 156 12.82 2.41 -1.48
C LEU A 156 12.32 2.94 -0.15
N ASN A 157 11.04 2.74 0.19
CA ASN A 157 10.48 3.15 1.48
C ASN A 157 11.19 2.44 2.63
N LEU A 158 11.33 1.11 2.53
CA LEU A 158 12.03 0.31 3.53
C LEU A 158 13.50 0.75 3.67
N ALA A 159 14.21 0.94 2.55
CA ALA A 159 15.59 1.40 2.56
C ALA A 159 15.72 2.81 3.13
N GLY A 160 14.82 3.72 2.75
CA GLY A 160 14.75 5.09 3.26
C GLY A 160 14.58 5.13 4.77
N GLY A 161 13.62 4.37 5.30
CA GLY A 161 13.39 4.28 6.75
C GLY A 161 14.55 3.64 7.52
N ILE A 162 15.26 2.67 6.93
CA ILE A 162 16.48 2.08 7.53
C ILE A 162 17.63 3.09 7.57
N LEU A 163 17.81 3.85 6.47
CA LEU A 163 18.86 4.86 6.34
C LEU A 163 18.48 6.20 6.99
N ARG A 164 17.25 6.34 7.48
CA ARG A 164 16.64 7.60 7.95
C ARG A 164 16.70 8.73 6.91
N SER A 165 16.65 8.37 5.63
CA SER A 165 16.81 9.27 4.49
C SER A 165 15.47 9.76 3.96
N ILE A 166 15.14 11.01 4.28
CA ILE A 166 13.86 11.63 3.88
C ILE A 166 13.72 11.72 2.35
N LEU A 167 14.82 11.98 1.63
CA LEU A 167 14.81 12.04 0.18
C LEU A 167 14.41 10.69 -0.42
N THR A 168 14.94 9.60 0.15
CA THR A 168 14.62 8.25 -0.29
C THR A 168 13.14 7.91 -0.03
N GLU A 169 12.60 8.32 1.12
CA GLU A 169 11.18 8.16 1.45
C GLU A 169 10.27 8.98 0.51
N ILE A 170 10.67 10.21 0.14
CA ILE A 170 9.95 11.02 -0.86
C ILE A 170 9.92 10.32 -2.23
N PHE A 171 11.08 9.86 -2.72
CA PHE A 171 11.14 9.11 -3.97
C PHE A 171 10.34 7.81 -3.92
N ALA A 172 10.30 7.14 -2.75
CA ALA A 172 9.50 5.96 -2.54
C ALA A 172 8.00 6.25 -2.71
N LEU A 173 7.49 7.34 -2.14
CA LEU A 173 6.10 7.74 -2.25
C LEU A 173 5.74 8.12 -3.70
N ILE A 174 6.60 8.88 -4.39
CA ILE A 174 6.42 9.22 -5.80
C ILE A 174 6.32 7.94 -6.66
N ALA A 175 7.19 6.96 -6.40
CA ALA A 175 7.12 5.68 -7.10
C ALA A 175 5.80 4.94 -6.82
N ILE A 176 5.36 4.87 -5.55
CA ILE A 176 4.07 4.25 -5.18
C ILE A 176 2.90 4.94 -5.88
N ASP A 177 2.91 6.27 -5.96
CA ASP A 177 1.88 7.06 -6.65
C ASP A 177 1.84 6.78 -8.15
N ILE A 178 3.00 6.83 -8.82
CA ILE A 178 3.12 6.49 -10.24
C ILE A 178 2.62 5.06 -10.48
N GLY A 179 3.04 4.10 -9.67
CA GLY A 179 2.63 2.71 -9.78
C GLY A 179 1.12 2.53 -9.62
N THR A 180 0.50 3.28 -8.71
CA THR A 180 -0.96 3.29 -8.50
C THR A 180 -1.70 3.88 -9.71
N ILE A 181 -1.21 4.98 -10.29
CA ILE A 181 -1.79 5.58 -11.50
C ILE A 181 -1.69 4.62 -12.70
N VAL A 182 -0.55 3.94 -12.84
CA VAL A 182 -0.32 2.94 -13.89
C VAL A 182 -1.27 1.75 -13.70
N LEU A 183 -1.46 1.28 -12.46
CA LEU A 183 -2.47 0.28 -12.12
C LEU A 183 -3.88 0.74 -12.53
N PHE A 184 -4.27 1.97 -12.20
CA PHE A 184 -5.56 2.55 -12.57
C PHE A 184 -5.78 2.54 -14.08
N LYS A 185 -4.78 2.96 -14.85
CA LYS A 185 -4.82 2.87 -16.32
C LYS A 185 -5.05 1.44 -16.79
N GLY A 186 -4.42 0.46 -16.16
CA GLY A 186 -4.64 -0.95 -16.44
C GLY A 186 -6.07 -1.44 -16.18
N PHE A 187 -6.85 -0.77 -15.34
CA PHE A 187 -8.28 -1.09 -15.16
C PHE A 187 -9.21 -0.37 -16.14
N LEU A 188 -8.79 0.76 -16.70
CA LEU A 188 -9.61 1.55 -17.64
C LEU A 188 -9.54 1.08 -19.09
N ILE A 189 -8.51 0.31 -19.45
CA ILE A 189 -8.38 -0.25 -20.80
C ILE A 189 -9.44 -1.34 -20.98
N LYS A 190 -10.33 -1.13 -21.97
CA LYS A 190 -11.35 -2.08 -22.41
C LYS A 190 -10.72 -3.24 -23.16
#